data_AF-A0A286A1W6-F1
#
_entry.id   AF-A0A286A1W6-F1
#
_cell.length_a   1.000
_cell.length_b   1.000
_cell.length_c   1.000
_cell.angle_alpha   90.00
_cell.angle_beta   90.00
_cell.angle_gamma   90.00
#
_symmetry.space_group_name_H-M   'P 1'
#
loop_
_entity.id
_entity.type
_entity.pdbx_description
1 polymer ?
#
loop_
_entity_poly.entity_id
_entity_poly.type
_entity_poly.pdbx_seq_one_letter_code
_entity_poly.pdbx_strand_id
1 'polypeptide(L)'
;MATRKKAKQLPKCEPQTFNIKNEANKSKERKIIEVQLSPTLLNTLTAQTFTKSIVGEVDLTEAVEIMKEKSAKIVDGDLSELETTLTAQVISLNAIYTTLARRSMNCEYINQVETNLRLALKAQAQCARTIEILATMKNPPIVYAKQANIAQGHQQINNNPSPTHAGKNINSANELLSEDNNATLDTRGTIETSSINQDLAAMETIHGSQDTSR
;
A
#
# COMPACT_ATOMS: atom_id res chain seq x y z
N MET A 1 -0.05 -70.49 36.94
CA MET A 1 -0.45 -70.17 35.55
C MET A 1 -1.14 -68.81 35.56
N ALA A 2 -0.45 -67.75 35.13
CA ALA A 2 -0.98 -66.38 35.13
C ALA A 2 -1.46 -66.02 33.71
N THR A 3 -2.74 -65.68 33.59
CA THR A 3 -3.39 -65.24 32.36
C THR A 3 -2.98 -63.81 32.02
N ARG A 4 -2.24 -63.64 30.91
CA ARG A 4 -1.87 -62.33 30.36
C ARG A 4 -3.10 -61.63 29.79
N LYS A 5 -3.51 -60.52 30.42
CA LYS A 5 -4.47 -59.54 29.89
C LYS A 5 -3.90 -58.92 28.60
N LYS A 6 -4.67 -59.02 27.51
CA LYS A 6 -4.40 -58.38 26.22
C LYS A 6 -4.28 -56.87 26.41
N ALA A 7 -3.17 -56.29 25.93
CA ALA A 7 -2.93 -54.86 25.93
C ALA A 7 -3.97 -54.14 25.05
N LYS A 8 -4.53 -53.06 25.60
CA LYS A 8 -5.53 -52.20 24.97
C LYS A 8 -4.81 -51.36 23.91
N GLN A 9 -5.24 -51.51 22.65
CA GLN A 9 -4.69 -50.84 21.48
C GLN A 9 -4.97 -49.33 21.57
N LEU A 10 -3.95 -48.49 21.30
CA LEU A 10 -4.09 -47.03 21.28
C LEU A 10 -5.11 -46.58 20.20
N PRO A 11 -5.83 -45.47 20.42
CA PRO A 11 -6.77 -44.94 19.44
C PRO A 11 -6.01 -44.46 18.19
N LYS A 12 -6.56 -44.87 17.05
CA LYS A 12 -6.08 -44.61 15.70
C LYS A 12 -6.29 -43.12 15.38
N CYS A 13 -5.27 -42.44 14.87
CA CYS A 13 -5.37 -41.06 14.37
C CYS A 13 -6.49 -41.03 13.31
N GLU A 14 -7.61 -40.39 13.61
CA GLU A 14 -8.69 -40.25 12.65
C GLU A 14 -8.22 -39.33 11.52
N PRO A 15 -8.48 -39.68 10.24
CA PRO A 15 -8.14 -38.81 9.13
C PRO A 15 -8.93 -37.50 9.29
N GLN A 16 -8.25 -36.36 9.29
CA GLN A 16 -8.92 -35.05 9.32
C GLN A 16 -9.87 -34.96 8.12
N THR A 17 -11.18 -34.96 8.39
CA THR A 17 -12.21 -34.89 7.36
C THR A 17 -12.69 -33.45 7.23
N PHE A 18 -12.65 -32.93 6.00
CA PHE A 18 -13.17 -31.60 5.68
C PHE A 18 -14.48 -31.75 4.91
N ASN A 19 -15.59 -31.31 5.50
CA ASN A 19 -16.92 -31.45 4.89
C ASN A 19 -17.19 -30.35 3.85
N ILE A 20 -17.30 -30.74 2.58
CA ILE A 20 -17.63 -29.82 1.48
C ILE A 20 -19.15 -29.85 1.25
N LYS A 21 -19.82 -28.71 1.46
CA LYS A 21 -21.25 -28.57 1.09
C LYS A 21 -21.39 -28.59 -0.44
N ASN A 22 -22.21 -29.50 -0.96
CA ASN A 22 -22.41 -29.66 -2.40
C ASN A 22 -23.43 -28.65 -2.95
N GLU A 23 -22.97 -27.55 -3.56
CA GLU A 23 -23.81 -26.67 -4.39
C GLU A 23 -24.05 -27.22 -5.82
N ALA A 24 -25.26 -27.08 -6.36
CA ALA A 24 -25.72 -27.84 -7.53
C ALA A 24 -25.04 -27.51 -8.90
N ASN A 25 -24.19 -26.48 -9.01
CA ASN A 25 -23.82 -25.88 -10.31
C ASN A 25 -22.32 -25.87 -10.70
N LYS A 26 -21.43 -26.65 -10.06
CA LYS A 26 -20.01 -26.74 -10.47
C LYS A 26 -19.54 -28.19 -10.62
N SER A 27 -18.65 -28.44 -11.60
CA SER A 27 -17.95 -29.72 -11.75
C SER A 27 -17.26 -30.11 -10.44
N LYS A 28 -17.38 -31.39 -10.05
CA LYS A 28 -16.84 -31.94 -8.81
C LYS A 28 -15.32 -31.70 -8.71
N GLU A 29 -14.60 -31.84 -9.82
CA GLU A 29 -13.15 -31.62 -9.89
C GLU A 29 -12.76 -30.17 -9.63
N ARG A 30 -13.50 -29.21 -10.20
CA ARG A 30 -13.25 -27.78 -9.97
C ARG A 30 -13.42 -27.41 -8.50
N LYS A 31 -14.41 -27.98 -7.80
CA LYS A 31 -14.59 -27.74 -6.35
C LYS A 31 -13.47 -28.35 -5.51
N ILE A 32 -13.02 -29.55 -5.86
CA ILE A 32 -11.90 -30.20 -5.17
C ILE A 32 -10.65 -29.33 -5.30
N ILE A 33 -10.37 -28.80 -6.50
CA ILE A 33 -9.24 -27.90 -6.73
C ILE A 33 -9.42 -26.56 -6.00
N GLU A 34 -10.61 -25.95 -6.05
CA GLU A 34 -10.92 -24.71 -5.30
C GLU A 34 -10.71 -24.89 -3.80
N VAL A 35 -11.05 -26.06 -3.25
CA VAL A 35 -10.82 -26.38 -1.84
C VAL A 35 -9.35 -26.66 -1.55
N GLN A 36 -8.68 -27.47 -2.38
CA GLN A 36 -7.25 -27.80 -2.23
C GLN A 36 -6.35 -26.56 -2.30
N LEU A 37 -6.67 -25.61 -3.19
CA LEU A 37 -5.93 -24.36 -3.36
C LEU A 37 -6.46 -23.23 -2.47
N SER A 38 -7.44 -23.49 -1.61
CA SER A 38 -7.96 -22.48 -0.70
C SER A 38 -6.87 -22.04 0.27
N PRO A 39 -6.47 -20.74 0.29
CA PRO A 39 -5.48 -20.24 1.22
C PRO A 39 -5.89 -20.47 2.68
N THR A 40 -7.19 -20.38 2.97
CA THR A 40 -7.73 -20.60 4.30
C THR A 40 -7.51 -22.05 4.76
N LEU A 41 -7.74 -23.04 3.90
CA LEU A 41 -7.55 -24.45 4.26
C LEU A 41 -6.07 -24.76 4.51
N LEU A 42 -5.20 -24.36 3.58
CA LEU A 42 -3.76 -24.63 3.66
C LEU A 42 -3.13 -23.97 4.89
N ASN A 43 -3.51 -22.73 5.19
CA ASN A 43 -3.01 -22.04 6.38
C ASN A 43 -3.57 -22.62 7.68
N THR A 44 -4.83 -23.08 7.68
CA THR A 44 -5.42 -23.75 8.86
C THR A 44 -4.72 -25.08 9.15
N LEU A 45 -4.50 -25.90 8.12
CA LEU A 45 -3.75 -27.16 8.25
C LEU A 45 -2.34 -26.89 8.79
N THR A 46 -1.66 -25.88 8.23
CA THR A 46 -0.32 -25.48 8.69
C THR A 46 -0.35 -24.98 10.14
N ALA A 47 -1.34 -24.18 10.53
CA ALA A 47 -1.48 -23.74 11.92
C ALA A 47 -1.66 -24.95 12.86
N GLN A 48 -2.51 -25.91 12.48
CA GLN A 48 -2.74 -27.12 13.25
C GLN A 48 -1.48 -27.99 13.40
N THR A 49 -0.63 -28.11 12.37
CA THR A 49 0.60 -28.91 12.49
C THR A 49 1.57 -28.34 13.53
N PHE A 50 1.68 -27.01 13.64
CA PHE A 50 2.52 -26.35 14.64
C PHE A 50 1.88 -26.29 16.03
N THR A 51 0.55 -26.22 16.13
CA THR A 51 -0.15 -26.12 17.43
C THR A 51 -0.58 -27.47 18.00
N LYS A 52 -0.55 -28.57 17.22
CA LYS A 52 -0.99 -29.90 17.67
C LYS A 52 -0.34 -30.35 18.99
N SER A 53 0.95 -30.07 19.17
CA SER A 53 1.66 -30.43 20.41
C SER A 53 1.26 -29.59 21.63
N ILE A 54 0.64 -28.44 21.42
CA ILE A 54 0.32 -27.45 22.47
C ILE A 54 -1.17 -27.51 22.82
N VAL A 55 -2.04 -27.56 21.80
CA VAL A 55 -3.49 -27.37 21.92
C VAL A 55 -4.27 -28.70 21.74
N GLY A 56 -3.62 -29.75 21.22
CA GLY A 56 -4.25 -31.03 20.94
C GLY A 56 -4.88 -31.12 19.55
N GLU A 57 -5.73 -32.12 19.33
CA GLU A 57 -6.42 -32.35 18.06
C GLU A 57 -7.70 -31.49 18.01
N VAL A 58 -7.83 -30.69 16.96
CA VAL A 58 -8.95 -29.76 16.74
C VAL A 58 -9.65 -30.16 15.44
N ASP A 59 -10.98 -30.06 15.39
CA ASP A 59 -11.72 -30.32 14.16
C ASP A 59 -11.27 -29.36 13.06
N LEU A 60 -10.89 -29.91 11.90
CA LEU A 60 -10.40 -29.14 10.77
C LEU A 60 -11.53 -28.32 10.12
N THR A 61 -12.76 -28.84 10.11
CA THR A 61 -13.89 -28.14 9.49
C THR A 61 -14.22 -26.87 10.28
N GLU A 62 -14.38 -26.99 11.59
CA GLU A 62 -14.61 -25.84 12.48
C GLU A 62 -13.46 -24.83 12.46
N ALA A 63 -12.20 -25.30 12.46
CA ALA A 63 -11.04 -24.42 12.39
C ALA A 63 -10.99 -23.59 11.10
N VAL A 64 -11.38 -24.18 9.96
CA VAL A 64 -11.45 -23.46 8.68
C VAL A 64 -12.61 -22.47 8.66
N GLU A 65 -13.76 -22.80 9.26
CA GLU A 65 -14.88 -21.86 9.37
C GLU A 65 -14.51 -20.64 10.22
N ILE A 66 -13.85 -20.85 11.37
CA ILE A 66 -13.34 -19.76 12.22
C ILE A 66 -12.30 -18.91 11.46
N MET A 67 -11.39 -19.54 10.72
CA MET A 67 -10.41 -18.80 9.92
C MET A 67 -11.08 -17.94 8.83
N LYS A 68 -12.18 -18.41 8.23
CA LYS A 68 -12.98 -17.61 7.29
C LYS A 68 -13.68 -16.45 8.00
N GLU A 69 -14.27 -16.68 9.18
CA GLU A 69 -14.92 -15.63 9.96
C GLU A 69 -13.94 -14.52 10.33
N LYS A 70 -12.75 -14.87 10.83
CA LYS A 70 -11.68 -13.91 11.15
C LYS A 70 -11.24 -13.12 9.93
N SER A 71 -11.04 -13.81 8.80
CA SER A 71 -10.70 -13.15 7.54
C SER A 71 -11.79 -12.17 7.08
N ALA A 72 -13.06 -12.56 7.20
CA ALA A 72 -14.19 -11.71 6.85
C ALA A 72 -14.26 -10.44 7.72
N LYS A 73 -14.04 -10.56 9.04
CA LYS A 73 -13.98 -9.39 9.95
C LYS A 73 -12.89 -8.40 9.55
N ILE A 74 -11.71 -8.90 9.20
CA ILE A 74 -10.59 -8.05 8.75
C ILE A 74 -10.93 -7.35 7.43
N VAL A 75 -11.57 -8.06 6.49
CA VAL A 75 -12.03 -7.48 5.21
C VAL A 75 -13.10 -6.41 5.43
N ASP A 76 -13.95 -6.58 6.44
CA ASP A 76 -14.98 -5.60 6.85
C ASP A 76 -14.39 -4.39 7.61
N GLY A 77 -13.09 -4.41 7.91
CA GLY A 77 -12.37 -3.32 8.57
C GLY A 77 -12.28 -3.44 10.10
N ASP A 78 -12.79 -4.52 10.69
CA ASP A 78 -12.57 -4.80 12.11
C ASP A 78 -11.17 -5.38 12.35
N LEU A 79 -10.27 -4.53 12.84
CA LEU A 79 -8.88 -4.88 13.16
C LEU A 79 -8.69 -5.22 14.65
N SER A 80 -9.75 -5.27 15.47
CA SER A 80 -9.65 -5.40 16.93
C SER A 80 -8.87 -6.64 17.37
N GLU A 81 -9.05 -7.76 16.67
CA GLU A 81 -8.33 -9.00 16.97
C GLU A 81 -6.85 -8.92 16.59
N LEU A 82 -6.52 -8.25 15.49
CA LEU A 82 -5.14 -8.02 15.07
C LEU A 82 -4.42 -7.08 16.03
N GLU A 83 -5.08 -6.00 16.47
CA GLU A 83 -4.56 -5.10 17.51
C GLU A 83 -4.27 -5.85 18.81
N THR A 84 -5.21 -6.69 19.25
CA THR A 84 -5.04 -7.53 20.45
C THR A 84 -3.86 -8.49 20.29
N THR A 85 -3.77 -9.16 19.14
CA THR A 85 -2.71 -10.12 18.84
C THR A 85 -1.34 -9.45 18.80
N LEU A 86 -1.19 -8.34 18.09
CA LEU A 86 0.08 -7.61 18.00
C LEU A 86 0.48 -7.04 19.36
N THR A 87 -0.48 -6.56 20.16
CA THR A 87 -0.22 -6.11 21.54
C THR A 87 0.31 -7.26 22.40
N ALA A 88 -0.31 -8.44 22.34
CA ALA A 88 0.17 -9.63 23.06
C ALA A 88 1.57 -10.08 22.58
N GLN A 89 1.86 -9.97 21.28
CA GLN A 89 3.18 -10.26 20.73
C GLN A 89 4.24 -9.27 21.22
N VAL A 90 3.93 -7.97 21.29
CA VAL A 90 4.81 -6.93 21.87
C VAL A 90 5.18 -7.27 23.30
N ILE A 91 4.20 -7.61 24.14
CA ILE A 91 4.43 -8.00 25.53
C ILE A 91 5.32 -9.25 25.61
N SER A 92 5.05 -10.25 24.78
CA SER A 92 5.83 -11.50 24.74
C SER A 92 7.27 -11.27 24.28
N LEU A 93 7.49 -10.44 23.25
CA LEU A 93 8.83 -10.09 22.76
C LEU A 93 9.63 -9.30 23.80
N ASN A 94 8.99 -8.38 24.52
CA ASN A 94 9.63 -7.65 25.61
C ASN A 94 10.04 -8.60 26.77
N ALA A 95 9.21 -9.58 27.09
CA ALA A 95 9.55 -10.61 28.07
C ALA A 95 10.73 -11.48 27.62
N ILE A 96 10.78 -11.86 26.34
CA ILE A 96 11.91 -12.60 25.75
C ILE A 96 13.19 -11.76 25.84
N TYR A 97 13.14 -10.49 25.43
CA TYR A 97 14.27 -9.56 25.53
C TYR A 97 14.80 -9.51 26.97
N THR A 98 13.93 -9.22 27.93
CA THR A 98 14.30 -9.08 29.35
C THR A 98 14.90 -10.37 29.90
N THR A 99 14.34 -11.53 29.53
CA THR A 99 14.82 -12.85 29.97
C THR A 99 16.21 -13.16 29.40
N LEU A 100 16.43 -12.90 28.10
CA LEU A 100 17.71 -13.15 27.44
C LEU A 100 18.79 -12.17 27.90
N ALA A 101 18.45 -10.89 28.09
CA ALA A 101 19.37 -9.88 28.65
C ALA A 101 19.79 -10.23 30.08
N ARG A 102 18.84 -10.69 30.92
CA ARG A 102 19.17 -11.18 32.26
C ARG A 102 20.04 -12.45 32.19
N ARG A 103 19.75 -13.36 31.26
CA ARG A 103 20.56 -14.57 31.07
C ARG A 103 21.98 -14.25 30.64
N SER A 104 22.18 -13.27 29.74
CA SER A 104 23.51 -12.86 29.31
C SER A 104 24.38 -12.29 30.43
N MET A 105 23.79 -11.61 31.42
CA MET A 105 24.54 -11.11 32.59
C MET A 105 25.08 -12.23 33.48
N ASN A 106 24.46 -13.42 33.43
CA ASN A 106 24.83 -14.57 34.25
C ASN A 106 25.65 -15.62 33.46
N CYS A 107 26.06 -15.31 32.23
CA CYS A 107 26.87 -16.19 31.40
C CYS A 107 28.36 -15.95 31.68
N GLU A 108 29.11 -17.03 31.90
CA GLU A 108 30.55 -16.99 32.17
C GLU A 108 31.38 -16.84 30.88
N TYR A 109 30.90 -17.40 29.76
CA TYR A 109 31.62 -17.40 28.49
C TYR A 109 31.08 -16.35 27.52
N ILE A 110 31.98 -15.61 26.87
CA ILE A 110 31.65 -14.56 25.90
C ILE A 110 30.75 -15.04 24.77
N ASN A 111 30.94 -16.27 24.27
CA ASN A 111 30.11 -16.83 23.19
C ASN A 111 28.63 -16.97 23.60
N GLN A 112 28.37 -17.27 24.87
CA GLN A 112 27.01 -17.38 25.40
C GLN A 112 26.42 -15.99 25.65
N VAL A 113 27.22 -15.06 26.18
CA VAL A 113 26.83 -13.65 26.34
C VAL A 113 26.43 -13.08 24.98
N GLU A 114 27.29 -13.22 23.97
CA GLU A 114 27.07 -12.70 22.62
C GLU A 114 25.82 -13.32 21.99
N THR A 115 25.64 -14.64 22.10
CA THR A 115 24.45 -15.30 21.53
C THR A 115 23.16 -14.82 22.19
N ASN A 116 23.10 -14.80 23.53
CA ASN A 116 21.92 -14.34 24.25
C ASN A 116 21.63 -12.86 23.99
N LEU A 117 22.65 -12.00 24.03
CA LEU A 117 22.50 -10.57 23.79
C LEU A 117 22.08 -10.28 22.35
N ARG A 118 22.64 -11.00 21.36
CA ARG A 118 22.24 -10.87 19.95
C ARG A 118 20.78 -11.26 19.74
N LEU A 119 20.32 -12.35 20.34
CA LEU A 119 18.89 -12.75 20.27
C LEU A 119 18.00 -11.76 21.01
N ALA A 120 18.44 -11.22 22.16
CA ALA A 120 17.71 -10.20 22.91
C ALA A 120 17.50 -8.94 22.06
N LEU A 121 18.58 -8.39 21.49
CA LEU A 121 18.50 -7.19 20.65
C LEU A 121 17.65 -7.41 19.39
N LYS A 122 17.66 -8.63 18.82
CA LYS A 122 16.72 -9.00 17.76
C LYS A 122 15.26 -8.96 18.24
N ALA A 123 14.95 -9.52 19.42
CA ALA A 123 13.61 -9.46 19.98
C ALA A 123 13.14 -8.02 20.22
N GLN A 124 14.03 -7.15 20.72
CA GLN A 124 13.76 -5.72 20.88
C GLN A 124 13.47 -5.03 19.54
N ALA A 125 14.27 -5.30 18.52
CA ALA A 125 14.06 -4.73 17.18
C ALA A 125 12.72 -5.18 16.56
N GLN A 126 12.34 -6.45 16.74
CA GLN A 126 11.01 -6.91 16.30
C GLN A 126 9.88 -6.28 17.10
N CYS A 127 10.06 -6.09 18.42
CA CYS A 127 9.08 -5.41 19.25
C CYS A 127 8.80 -3.98 18.76
N ALA A 128 9.86 -3.21 18.45
CA ALA A 128 9.73 -1.87 17.89
C ALA A 128 8.98 -1.88 16.54
N ARG A 129 9.34 -2.82 15.65
CA ARG A 129 8.66 -3.00 14.37
C ARG A 129 7.17 -3.32 14.52
N THR A 130 6.81 -4.17 15.49
CA THR A 130 5.40 -4.50 15.75
C THR A 130 4.62 -3.28 16.25
N ILE A 131 5.25 -2.43 17.08
CA ILE A 131 4.65 -1.17 17.54
C ILE A 131 4.46 -0.19 16.37
N GLU A 132 5.44 -0.07 15.48
CA GLU A 132 5.33 0.73 14.25
C GLU A 132 4.17 0.24 13.38
N ILE A 133 4.05 -1.08 13.18
CA ILE A 133 2.94 -1.67 12.43
C ILE A 133 1.61 -1.29 13.10
N LEU A 134 1.49 -1.46 14.42
CA LEU A 134 0.28 -1.09 15.15
C LEU A 134 -0.05 0.40 14.98
N ALA A 135 0.95 1.29 15.07
CA ALA A 135 0.78 2.71 14.84
C ALA A 135 0.31 3.02 13.40
N THR A 136 0.90 2.36 12.39
CA THR A 136 0.47 2.52 10.99
C THR A 136 -0.93 1.97 10.72
N MET A 137 -1.35 0.91 11.42
CA MET A 137 -2.72 0.41 11.31
C MET A 137 -3.74 1.38 11.90
N LYS A 138 -3.42 2.00 13.06
CA LYS A 138 -4.32 2.98 13.68
C LYS A 138 -4.35 4.31 12.93
N ASN A 139 -3.23 4.71 12.34
CA ASN A 139 -3.09 5.99 11.67
C ASN A 139 -2.24 5.82 10.39
N PRO A 140 -2.87 5.42 9.26
CA PRO A 140 -2.14 5.15 8.02
C PRO A 140 -1.48 6.44 7.52
N PRO A 141 -0.21 6.38 7.05
CA PRO A 141 0.47 7.56 6.55
C PRO A 141 -0.28 8.12 5.34
N ILE A 142 -0.61 9.41 5.40
CA ILE A 142 -1.23 10.12 4.27
C ILE A 142 -0.14 10.30 3.21
N VAL A 143 -0.12 9.40 2.22
CA VAL A 143 0.77 9.53 1.06
C VAL A 143 0.15 10.55 0.11
N TYR A 144 0.65 11.79 0.13
CA TYR A 144 0.36 12.76 -0.92
C TYR A 144 1.05 12.31 -2.20
N ALA A 145 0.36 11.51 -3.01
CA ALA A 145 0.76 11.27 -4.39
C ALA A 145 0.67 12.60 -5.13
N LYS A 146 1.81 13.26 -5.30
CA LYS A 146 1.91 14.45 -6.15
C LYS A 146 1.61 13.96 -7.57
N GLN A 147 0.37 14.15 -8.02
CA GLN A 147 -0.05 13.79 -9.37
C GLN A 147 0.85 14.53 -10.34
N ALA A 148 1.82 13.82 -10.91
CA ALA A 148 2.55 14.29 -12.06
C ALA A 148 1.59 14.18 -13.23
N ASN A 149 0.80 15.23 -13.47
CA ASN A 149 0.01 15.36 -14.68
C ASN A 149 1.01 15.63 -15.83
N ILE A 150 1.64 14.58 -16.33
CA ILE A 150 2.57 14.65 -17.46
C ILE A 150 1.72 14.75 -18.73
N ALA A 151 1.11 15.92 -18.92
CA ALA A 151 0.59 16.32 -20.22
C ALA A 151 1.79 16.81 -21.06
N GLN A 152 2.64 15.89 -21.50
CA GLN A 152 3.60 16.18 -22.56
C GLN A 152 2.85 16.22 -23.89
N GLY A 153 2.21 17.35 -24.15
CA GLY A 153 1.59 17.70 -25.43
C GLY A 153 0.10 17.40 -25.57
N HIS A 154 -0.47 17.98 -26.61
CA HIS A 154 -1.85 17.82 -27.06
C HIS A 154 -2.10 16.37 -27.52
N GLN A 155 -2.55 15.52 -26.60
CA GLN A 155 -3.02 14.17 -26.92
C GLN A 155 -4.41 14.25 -27.52
N GLN A 156 -4.50 14.21 -28.85
CA GLN A 156 -5.77 14.01 -29.55
C GLN A 156 -6.08 12.52 -29.61
N ILE A 157 -7.17 12.12 -28.97
CA ILE A 157 -7.71 10.76 -29.03
C ILE A 157 -8.72 10.74 -30.19
N ASN A 158 -8.36 10.16 -31.33
CA ASN A 158 -9.25 10.08 -32.49
C ASN A 158 -10.05 8.76 -32.43
N ASN A 159 -11.20 8.78 -31.78
CA ASN A 159 -12.03 7.58 -31.53
C ASN A 159 -13.29 7.52 -32.40
N ASN A 160 -13.20 7.90 -33.68
CA ASN A 160 -14.33 7.79 -34.61
C ASN A 160 -14.10 6.68 -35.65
N PRO A 161 -15.13 5.87 -35.97
CA PRO A 161 -15.05 4.91 -37.07
C PRO A 161 -14.94 5.69 -38.39
N SER A 162 -13.87 5.43 -39.13
CA SER A 162 -13.55 6.05 -40.41
C SER A 162 -14.70 5.92 -41.41
N PRO A 163 -15.19 7.01 -42.04
CA PRO A 163 -15.91 6.91 -43.29
C PRO A 163 -14.89 6.70 -44.43
N THR A 164 -15.10 5.64 -45.20
CA THR A 164 -14.38 5.32 -46.43
C THR A 164 -14.65 6.38 -47.50
N HIS A 165 -13.89 7.48 -47.55
CA HIS A 165 -13.67 8.25 -48.79
C HIS A 165 -12.38 9.08 -48.66
N ALA A 166 -11.47 8.91 -49.62
CA ALA A 166 -10.29 9.76 -49.77
C ALA A 166 -10.73 11.15 -50.26
N GLY A 167 -11.11 12.02 -49.33
CA GLY A 167 -11.29 13.44 -49.58
C GLY A 167 -9.93 14.12 -49.77
N LYS A 168 -9.74 14.77 -50.91
CA LYS A 168 -8.55 15.54 -51.26
C LYS A 168 -8.19 16.51 -50.14
N ASN A 169 -7.01 16.35 -49.53
CA ASN A 169 -6.49 17.29 -48.55
C ASN A 169 -6.07 18.57 -49.30
N ILE A 170 -6.90 19.61 -49.19
CA ILE A 170 -6.55 20.96 -49.63
C ILE A 170 -5.72 21.55 -48.50
N ASN A 171 -4.40 21.54 -48.65
CA ASN A 171 -3.50 22.28 -47.77
C ASN A 171 -3.81 23.77 -47.92
N SER A 172 -4.54 24.36 -46.97
CA SER A 172 -4.66 25.82 -46.84
C SER A 172 -3.38 26.33 -46.16
N ALA A 173 -2.28 26.33 -46.91
CA ALA A 173 -1.03 26.93 -46.45
C ALA A 173 -1.09 28.45 -46.73
N ASN A 174 -1.14 29.22 -45.65
CA ASN A 174 -0.93 30.68 -45.56
C ASN A 174 -1.61 31.50 -46.67
N GLU A 175 -2.91 31.75 -46.50
CA GLU A 175 -3.49 32.99 -47.03
C GLU A 175 -3.27 34.10 -46.00
N LEU A 176 -2.71 35.21 -46.47
CA LEU A 176 -2.58 36.45 -45.73
C LEU A 176 -3.95 36.82 -45.13
N LEU A 177 -3.99 37.19 -43.85
CA LEU A 177 -5.17 37.72 -43.17
C LEU A 177 -5.62 39.01 -43.87
N SER A 178 -6.47 38.89 -44.88
CA SER A 178 -7.11 40.02 -45.54
C SER A 178 -8.38 40.31 -44.76
N GLU A 179 -8.24 40.92 -43.58
CA GLU A 179 -9.38 41.42 -42.83
C GLU A 179 -9.74 42.82 -43.35
N ASP A 180 -10.86 42.91 -44.06
CA ASP A 180 -11.54 44.16 -44.45
C ASP A 180 -12.14 44.93 -43.23
N ASN A 181 -11.50 44.89 -42.05
CA ASN A 181 -12.05 45.49 -40.83
C ASN A 181 -11.04 46.25 -39.96
N ASN A 182 -9.90 46.67 -40.51
CA ASN A 182 -9.00 47.58 -39.80
C ASN A 182 -8.93 48.93 -40.53
N ALA A 183 -9.95 49.76 -40.31
CA ALA A 183 -9.79 51.20 -40.50
C ALA A 183 -8.57 51.64 -39.70
N THR A 184 -7.68 52.42 -40.32
CA THR A 184 -6.54 53.02 -39.63
C THR A 184 -7.08 53.86 -38.47
N LEU A 185 -7.02 53.34 -37.24
CA LEU A 185 -7.38 54.06 -36.02
C LEU A 185 -6.26 55.05 -35.69
N ASP A 186 -6.04 56.03 -36.56
CA ASP A 186 -5.34 57.26 -36.17
C ASP A 186 -6.31 58.09 -35.33
N THR A 187 -6.15 57.98 -34.01
CA THR A 187 -6.78 58.89 -33.05
C THR A 187 -5.69 59.68 -32.34
N ARG A 188 -4.89 60.44 -33.10
CA ARG A 188 -4.22 61.62 -32.53
C ARG A 188 -5.24 62.69 -32.15
N GLY A 189 -5.87 62.48 -31.00
CA GLY A 189 -6.56 63.53 -30.25
C GLY A 189 -5.60 64.12 -29.21
N THR A 190 -5.33 65.42 -29.28
CA THR A 190 -4.63 66.18 -28.24
C THR A 190 -5.45 66.16 -26.96
N ILE A 191 -4.90 65.66 -25.86
CA ILE A 191 -5.58 65.66 -24.56
C ILE A 191 -5.14 66.91 -23.78
N GLU A 192 -6.13 67.68 -23.31
CA GLU A 192 -5.95 68.83 -22.43
C GLU A 192 -5.39 68.42 -21.06
N THR A 193 -4.55 69.28 -20.50
CA THR A 193 -3.85 69.08 -19.23
C THR A 193 -4.84 69.20 -18.07
N SER A 194 -5.12 68.09 -17.37
CA SER A 194 -5.91 68.11 -16.14
C SER A 194 -5.09 68.64 -14.96
N SER A 195 -5.54 69.74 -14.37
CA SER A 195 -4.95 70.44 -13.22
C SER A 195 -5.36 69.80 -11.89
N ILE A 196 -4.67 68.75 -11.44
CA ILE A 196 -4.85 68.25 -10.07
C ILE A 196 -3.47 67.90 -9.51
N ASN A 197 -3.04 68.71 -8.54
CA ASN A 197 -1.75 68.72 -7.83
C ASN A 197 -0.59 69.44 -8.51
N GLN A 198 -0.64 70.76 -8.32
CA GLN A 198 0.42 71.72 -8.43
C GLN A 198 1.27 71.67 -7.15
N ASP A 199 2.44 71.03 -7.22
CA ASP A 199 3.67 71.49 -6.57
C ASP A 199 4.88 70.88 -7.27
N LEU A 200 5.75 71.77 -7.77
CA LEU A 200 6.88 71.52 -8.66
C LEU A 200 8.02 70.73 -8.00
N ALA A 201 8.71 69.90 -8.81
CA ALA A 201 10.08 70.18 -9.25
C ALA A 201 10.45 69.29 -10.46
N ALA A 202 10.74 69.93 -11.59
CA ALA A 202 11.28 69.32 -12.80
C ALA A 202 12.81 69.45 -12.83
N MET A 203 13.48 68.47 -13.45
CA MET A 203 14.82 68.44 -14.07
C MET A 203 15.44 67.04 -13.80
N GLU A 204 15.98 66.27 -14.75
CA GLU A 204 16.50 66.56 -16.09
C GLU A 204 16.55 65.26 -16.90
N THR A 205 16.42 65.35 -18.23
CA THR A 205 16.63 64.24 -19.16
C THR A 205 18.11 64.12 -19.47
N ILE A 206 18.77 63.05 -19.02
CA ILE A 206 20.15 62.75 -19.42
C ILE A 206 20.12 62.20 -20.85
N HIS A 207 20.45 63.07 -21.82
CA HIS A 207 20.80 62.68 -23.18
C HIS A 207 22.30 62.39 -23.25
N GLY A 208 22.65 61.22 -23.80
CA GLY A 208 24.04 60.73 -23.90
C GLY A 208 24.92 61.49 -24.88
N SER A 209 26.19 61.09 -24.94
CA SER A 209 27.13 61.46 -26.00
C SER A 209 27.72 60.20 -26.66
N GLN A 210 27.71 60.21 -27.99
CA GLN A 210 28.35 59.25 -28.89
C GLN A 210 29.88 59.26 -28.78
N ASP A 211 30.42 58.04 -28.86
CA ASP A 211 31.64 57.56 -29.55
C ASP A 211 32.76 58.54 -29.95
N THR A 212 34.01 58.21 -29.60
CA THR A 212 35.20 58.29 -30.49
C THR A 212 36.49 57.76 -29.84
N SER A 213 37.08 56.75 -30.50
CA SER A 213 38.50 56.41 -30.67
C SER A 213 39.59 56.95 -29.72
N ARG A 214 40.32 56.02 -29.09
CA ARG A 214 41.81 55.97 -29.14
C ARG A 214 42.32 54.56 -28.86
#